data_AF-A0AAE3WLL7-F1
#
_entry.id   AF-A0AAE3WLL7-F1
#
_cell.length_a   1.000
_cell.length_b   1.000
_cell.length_c   1.000
_cell.angle_alpha   90.00
_cell.angle_beta   90.00
_cell.angle_gamma   90.00
#
_symmetry.space_group_name_H-M   'P 1'
#
loop_
_entity.id
_entity.type
_entity.pdbx_description
1 polymer ?
#
loop_
_entity_poly.entity_id
_entity_poly.type
_entity_poly.pdbx_seq_one_letter_code
_entity_poly.pdbx_strand_id
1 'polypeptide(L)'
;MEKEMMENFKKSATIMPFVGLFVSLLLYVYFFGITGVEGSIWAAALYCALPFLVYTIFCLPISIYFSVSRKRSIHKNEEHS
;
A
#
# COMPACT_ATOMS: atom_id res chain seq x y z
N MET A 1 24.03 -4.57 -7.02
CA MET A 1 23.44 -3.32 -6.53
C MET A 1 22.01 -3.11 -7.03
N GLU A 2 21.76 -3.04 -8.34
CA GLU A 2 20.42 -2.72 -8.88
C GLU A 2 19.34 -3.77 -8.55
N LYS A 3 19.66 -5.08 -8.64
CA LYS A 3 18.76 -6.17 -8.21
C LYS A 3 18.41 -6.09 -6.71
N GLU A 4 19.37 -5.71 -5.89
CA GLU A 4 19.24 -5.61 -4.43
C GLU A 4 18.38 -4.40 -4.04
N MET A 5 18.59 -3.25 -4.71
CA MET A 5 17.75 -2.06 -4.56
C MET A 5 16.29 -2.34 -4.97
N MET A 6 16.10 -3.06 -6.08
CA MET A 6 14.80 -3.49 -6.58
C MET A 6 14.07 -4.42 -5.59
N GLU A 7 14.80 -5.33 -4.94
CA GLU A 7 14.23 -6.27 -3.97
C GLU A 7 13.87 -5.58 -2.64
N ASN A 8 14.71 -4.68 -2.14
CA ASN A 8 14.43 -3.85 -0.98
C ASN A 8 13.23 -2.93 -1.22
N PHE A 9 13.12 -2.34 -2.41
CA PHE A 9 11.99 -1.51 -2.79
C PHE A 9 10.68 -2.30 -2.90
N LYS A 10 10.74 -3.53 -3.41
CA LYS A 10 9.57 -4.42 -3.42
C LYS A 10 9.12 -4.76 -2.00
N LYS A 11 10.08 -5.01 -1.09
CA LYS A 11 9.79 -5.29 0.33
C LYS A 11 9.16 -4.07 1.02
N SER A 12 9.67 -2.87 0.77
CA SER A 12 9.09 -1.63 1.31
C SER A 12 7.72 -1.33 0.72
N ALA A 13 7.54 -1.46 -0.59
CA ALA A 13 6.25 -1.26 -1.27
C ALA A 13 5.18 -2.24 -0.78
N THR A 14 5.57 -3.45 -0.36
CA THR A 14 4.66 -4.44 0.23
C THR A 14 4.24 -4.06 1.66
N ILE A 15 5.13 -3.42 2.43
CA ILE A 15 4.87 -3.00 3.82
C ILE A 15 4.04 -1.72 3.88
N MET A 16 4.20 -0.83 2.91
CA MET A 16 3.55 0.48 2.85
C MET A 16 2.00 0.47 2.98
N PRO A 17 1.24 -0.45 2.36
CA PRO A 17 -0.21 -0.55 2.59
C PRO A 17 -0.57 -1.01 4.02
N PHE A 18 0.27 -1.80 4.69
CA PHE A 18 0.05 -2.18 6.09
C PHE A 18 0.23 -0.99 7.04
N VAL A 19 1.16 -0.09 6.73
CA VAL A 19 1.30 1.19 7.46
C VAL A 19 0.04 2.03 7.29
N GLY A 20 -0.50 2.10 6.07
CA GLY A 20 -1.79 2.76 5.80
C GLY A 20 -2.94 2.17 6.61
N LEU A 21 -3.06 0.84 6.65
CA LEU A 21 -4.06 0.13 7.48
C LEU A 21 -3.91 0.45 8.97
N PHE A 22 -2.67 0.46 9.47
CA PHE A 22 -2.40 0.72 10.88
C PHE A 22 -2.80 2.14 11.29
N VAL A 23 -2.44 3.13 10.47
CA VAL A 23 -2.85 4.54 10.71
C VAL A 23 -4.37 4.68 10.64
N SER A 24 -5.02 4.02 9.66
CA SER A 24 -6.47 3.97 9.55
C SER A 24 -7.15 3.38 10.78
N LEU A 25 -6.58 2.30 11.34
CA LEU A 25 -7.08 1.67 12.56
C LEU A 25 -6.96 2.60 13.77
N LEU A 26 -5.82 3.28 13.93
CA LEU A 26 -5.61 4.23 15.02
C LEU A 26 -6.61 5.39 14.96
N LEU A 27 -6.85 5.93 13.76
CA LEU A 27 -7.86 6.98 13.55
C LEU A 27 -9.26 6.49 13.90
N TYR A 28 -9.59 5.26 13.51
CA TYR A 28 -10.89 4.66 13.83
C TYR A 28 -11.08 4.52 15.35
N VAL A 29 -10.08 3.97 16.06
CA VAL A 29 -10.13 3.84 17.52
C VAL A 29 -10.21 5.21 18.20
N TYR A 30 -9.49 6.22 17.69
CA TYR A 30 -9.55 7.56 18.22
C TYR A 30 -10.95 8.17 18.07
N PHE A 31 -11.49 8.23 16.85
CA PHE A 31 -12.78 8.86 16.57
C PHE A 31 -13.97 8.13 17.19
N PHE A 32 -13.99 6.80 17.11
CA PHE A 32 -15.14 6.01 17.56
C PHE A 32 -15.02 5.52 19.01
N GLY A 33 -13.80 5.37 19.53
CA GLY A 33 -13.56 4.85 20.87
C GLY A 33 -13.27 5.93 21.93
N ILE A 34 -12.68 7.08 21.54
CA ILE A 34 -12.26 8.11 22.49
C ILE A 34 -13.11 9.38 22.35
N THR A 35 -13.08 10.03 21.18
CA THR A 35 -13.75 11.32 21.00
C THR A 35 -15.27 11.19 20.87
N GLY A 36 -15.75 10.05 20.37
CA GLY A 36 -17.17 9.87 20.04
C GLY A 36 -17.54 10.65 18.78
N VAL A 37 -18.21 9.98 17.84
CA VAL A 37 -18.64 10.62 16.60
C VAL A 37 -20.01 11.27 16.82
N GLU A 38 -20.03 12.58 17.05
CA GLU A 38 -21.26 13.38 17.15
C GLU A 38 -21.90 13.69 15.77
N GLY A 39 -21.17 13.42 14.68
CA GLY A 39 -21.59 13.70 13.29
C GLY A 39 -21.93 12.47 12.45
N SER A 40 -21.82 12.60 11.13
CA SER A 40 -22.06 11.49 10.20
C SER A 40 -21.00 10.39 10.36
N ILE A 41 -21.43 9.24 10.88
CA ILE A 41 -20.62 8.02 11.05
C ILE A 41 -19.93 7.62 9.74
N TRP A 42 -20.63 7.74 8.61
CA TRP A 42 -20.09 7.41 7.30
C TRP A 42 -18.94 8.34 6.88
N ALA A 43 -19.04 9.63 7.18
CA ALA A 43 -17.97 10.58 6.87
C ALA A 43 -16.72 10.31 7.73
N ALA A 44 -16.91 10.02 9.02
CA ALA A 44 -15.80 9.65 9.91
C ALA A 44 -15.15 8.33 9.49
N ALA A 45 -15.94 7.32 9.10
CA ALA A 45 -15.41 6.05 8.60
C ALA A 45 -14.60 6.22 7.31
N LEU A 46 -15.10 7.03 6.35
CA LEU A 46 -14.36 7.37 5.13
C LEU A 46 -13.07 8.13 5.43
N TYR A 47 -13.10 9.06 6.39
CA TYR A 47 -11.91 9.77 6.84
C TYR A 47 -10.86 8.83 7.47
N CYS A 48 -11.31 7.84 8.24
CA CYS A 48 -10.41 6.83 8.79
C CYS A 48 -9.84 5.91 7.70
N ALA A 49 -10.59 5.62 6.64
CA ALA A 49 -10.14 4.77 5.53
C ALA A 49 -9.22 5.49 4.52
N LEU A 50 -9.23 6.82 4.50
CA LEU A 50 -8.48 7.68 3.58
C LEU A 50 -6.97 7.36 3.53
N PRO A 51 -6.25 7.22 4.65
CA PRO A 51 -4.83 6.84 4.64
C PRO A 51 -4.59 5.53 3.90
N PHE A 52 -5.33 4.47 4.25
CA PHE A 52 -5.21 3.19 3.56
C PHE A 52 -5.47 3.30 2.05
N LEU A 53 -6.52 4.02 1.64
CA LEU A 53 -6.85 4.21 0.23
C LEU A 53 -5.74 4.96 -0.52
N VAL A 54 -5.22 6.04 0.06
CA VAL A 54 -4.13 6.83 -0.52
C VAL A 54 -2.88 5.95 -0.70
N TYR A 55 -2.44 5.25 0.36
CA TYR A 55 -1.28 4.37 0.27
C TYR A 55 -1.49 3.23 -0.74
N THR A 56 -2.70 2.68 -0.83
CA THR A 56 -3.02 1.63 -1.81
C THR A 56 -2.97 2.14 -3.25
N ILE A 57 -3.54 3.32 -3.52
CA ILE A 57 -3.52 3.95 -4.84
C ILE A 57 -2.09 4.27 -5.28
N PHE A 58 -1.21 4.71 -4.37
CA PHE A 58 0.20 4.92 -4.68
C PHE A 58 0.96 3.60 -4.87
N CYS A 59 0.64 2.54 -4.12
CA CYS A 59 1.32 1.25 -4.21
C CYS A 59 0.91 0.41 -5.43
N LEU A 60 -0.31 0.57 -5.94
CA LEU A 60 -0.83 -0.17 -7.10
C LEU A 60 -0.01 0.02 -8.39
N PRO A 61 0.24 1.25 -8.89
CA PRO A 61 1.00 1.46 -10.12
C PRO A 61 2.45 0.98 -9.98
N ILE A 62 3.02 1.14 -8.78
CA ILE A 62 4.35 0.62 -8.45
C ILE A 62 4.35 -0.91 -8.53
N SER A 63 3.40 -1.58 -7.86
CA SER A 63 3.31 -3.04 -7.86
C SER A 63 3.08 -3.61 -9.26
N ILE A 64 2.25 -2.95 -10.07
CA ILE A 64 2.01 -3.32 -11.46
C ILE A 64 3.29 -3.16 -12.29
N TYR A 65 3.99 -2.03 -12.15
CA TYR A 65 5.26 -1.78 -12.84
C TYR A 65 6.31 -2.86 -12.51
N PHE A 66 6.51 -3.19 -11.23
CA PHE A 66 7.43 -4.25 -10.85
C PHE A 66 6.97 -5.63 -11.34
N SER A 67 5.68 -5.93 -11.31
CA SER A 67 5.12 -7.21 -11.80
C SER A 67 5.37 -7.39 -13.31
N VAL A 68 5.14 -6.34 -14.10
CA VAL A 68 5.38 -6.34 -15.55
C VAL A 68 6.87 -6.43 -15.87
N SER A 69 7.70 -5.64 -15.20
CA SER A 69 9.17 -5.67 -15.37
C SER A 69 9.76 -7.03 -15.03
N ARG A 70 9.25 -7.70 -13.98
CA ARG A 70 9.67 -9.05 -13.61
C ARG A 70 9.31 -10.07 -14.70
N LYS A 71 8.10 -10.03 -15.27
CA LYS A 71 7.71 -10.94 -16.37
C LYS A 71 8.63 -10.81 -17.59
N ARG A 72 8.98 -9.59 -17.98
CA ARG A 72 9.91 -9.33 -19.09
C ARG A 72 11.32 -9.88 -18.83
N SER A 73 11.80 -9.82 -17.58
CA SER A 73 13.14 -10.32 -17.22
C SER A 73 13.26 -11.86 -17.26
N ILE A 74 12.16 -12.58 -17.01
CA ILE A 74 12.14 -14.05 -17.05
C ILE A 74 12.17 -14.53 -18.51
N HIS A 75 11.32 -13.93 -19.35
CA HIS A 75 11.26 -14.26 -20.78
C HIS A 75 12.61 -14.06 -21.49
N LYS A 76 13.33 -13.00 -21.16
CA LYS A 76 14.67 -12.73 -21.72
C LYS A 76 15.74 -13.76 -21.27
N ASN A 77 15.58 -14.40 -20.11
CA ASN A 77 16.49 -15.48 -19.70
C ASN A 77 16.17 -16.80 -20.40
N GLU A 78 14.90 -17.05 -20.76
CA GLU A 78 14.49 -18.23 -21.51
C GLU A 78 14.92 -18.18 -22.99
N GLU A 79 14.91 -16.99 -23.63
CA GLU A 79 15.41 -16.84 -25.01
C GLU A 79 16.94 -16.99 -25.15
N HIS A 80 17.68 -16.87 -24.04
CA HIS A 80 19.14 -16.95 -24.02
C HIS A 80 19.67 -18.29 -23.47
N SER A 81 18.81 -19.25 -23.18
CA SER A 81 19.17 -20.61 -22.75
C SER A 81 18.87 -21.65 -23.83
#